data_AF-A0A9X4IF39-F1
#
_entry.id   AF-A0A9X4IF39-F1
#
_cell.length_a   1.000
_cell.length_b   1.000
_cell.length_c   1.000
_cell.angle_alpha   90.00
_cell.angle_beta   90.00
_cell.angle_gamma   90.00
#
_symmetry.space_group_name_H-M   'P 1'
#
loop_
_entity.id
_entity.type
_entity.pdbx_description
1 polymer ?
#
loop_
_entity_poly.entity_id
_entity_poly.type
_entity_poly.pdbx_seq_one_letter_code
_entity_poly.pdbx_strand_id
1 'polypeptide(L)'
;MEFKPELKYILEQVRPSNTYRCELFAQNLFLWLEGQGYNAVWDDDDVNLWVEHPEAEILFTCHIDTAHRDFEKEYEKDYGHYLEEEDDEDSDEDGHVTQEVVYDGQTGIMRLAAGVRNNHVLGADDGAGIYIMLSLLKAGVKASFVFYTDEEVGGLGSGWSANEEASRYARYKYAIAFDRKGTNSIITHQSGSRCCSDEFAAELAARLNKFGLKMRPDPTGTFTDTANLTKLIPECTNISVGYENAHTNQEWLDVNHVHALINAFVRADLTNLPVVRDPSGEEEEYDGYETYSPMVKYGIGSLDDTDSMIQTLKSDGLNFAEDLVLSEPYVAADLLVYLAERVR
;
A
#
# COMPACT_ATOMS: atom_id res chain seq x y z
N MET A 1 23.41 -13.45 -5.20
CA MET A 1 22.17 -13.14 -5.93
C MET A 1 22.27 -11.70 -6.37
N GLU A 2 22.35 -11.44 -7.67
CA GLU A 2 22.08 -10.09 -8.16
C GLU A 2 20.58 -9.91 -8.08
N PHE A 3 20.16 -9.24 -7.01
CA PHE A 3 18.78 -8.98 -6.60
C PHE A 3 18.09 -7.88 -7.45
N LYS A 4 18.85 -7.23 -8.33
CA LYS A 4 18.45 -6.05 -9.10
C LYS A 4 17.59 -6.35 -10.34
N PRO A 5 17.79 -7.45 -11.09
CA PRO A 5 16.98 -7.75 -12.27
C PRO A 5 15.51 -8.02 -11.94
N GLU A 6 15.21 -8.73 -10.86
CA GLU A 6 13.81 -9.07 -10.53
C GLU A 6 13.03 -7.84 -10.01
N LEU A 7 13.63 -7.01 -9.17
CA LEU A 7 12.99 -5.76 -8.73
C LEU A 7 12.74 -4.84 -9.92
N LYS A 8 13.74 -4.69 -10.80
CA LYS A 8 13.57 -3.89 -12.02
C LYS A 8 12.43 -4.43 -12.87
N TYR A 9 12.41 -5.75 -13.13
CA TYR A 9 11.33 -6.39 -13.89
C TYR A 9 9.95 -6.06 -13.31
N ILE A 10 9.77 -6.18 -11.98
CA ILE A 10 8.51 -5.83 -11.32
C ILE A 10 8.14 -4.35 -11.57
N LEU A 11 9.08 -3.42 -11.40
CA LEU A 11 8.80 -1.98 -11.58
C LEU A 11 8.55 -1.58 -13.04
N GLU A 12 9.00 -2.38 -14.00
CA GLU A 12 8.75 -2.14 -15.43
C GLU A 12 7.34 -2.57 -15.88
N GLN A 13 6.64 -3.38 -15.08
CA GLN A 13 5.28 -3.81 -15.38
C GLN A 13 4.27 -2.73 -14.97
N VAL A 14 3.51 -2.20 -15.93
CA VAL A 14 2.41 -1.26 -15.67
C VAL A 14 1.16 -2.06 -15.29
N ARG A 15 0.68 -1.91 -14.04
CA ARG A 15 -0.39 -2.75 -13.47
C ARG A 15 -1.55 -1.92 -12.89
N PRO A 16 -2.28 -1.10 -13.67
CA PRO A 16 -3.36 -0.29 -13.12
C PRO A 16 -4.47 -1.19 -12.55
N SER A 17 -5.10 -0.78 -11.44
CA SER A 17 -6.17 -1.55 -10.80
C SER A 17 -7.32 -1.83 -11.78
N ASN A 18 -8.00 -2.96 -11.62
CA ASN A 18 -9.10 -3.39 -12.50
C ASN A 18 -8.76 -3.43 -14.01
N THR A 19 -7.51 -3.76 -14.37
CA THR A 19 -7.11 -3.95 -15.78
C THR A 19 -6.64 -5.37 -16.06
N TYR A 20 -6.71 -5.77 -17.34
CA TYR A 20 -6.13 -7.02 -17.84
C TYR A 20 -4.65 -7.15 -17.48
N ARG A 21 -3.92 -6.03 -17.48
CA ARG A 21 -2.47 -6.01 -17.19
C ARG A 21 -2.20 -6.39 -15.74
N CYS A 22 -3.02 -5.91 -14.81
CA CYS A 22 -2.94 -6.31 -13.40
C CYS A 22 -3.27 -7.81 -13.24
N GLU A 23 -4.34 -8.28 -13.89
CA GLU A 23 -4.74 -9.69 -13.84
C GLU A 23 -3.65 -10.61 -14.42
N LEU A 24 -3.09 -10.25 -15.58
CA LEU A 24 -2.02 -11.00 -16.23
C LEU A 24 -0.75 -11.07 -15.37
N PHE A 25 -0.36 -9.95 -14.75
CA PHE A 25 0.77 -9.96 -13.81
C PHE A 25 0.52 -10.90 -12.64
N ALA A 26 -0.68 -10.85 -12.06
CA ALA A 26 -1.06 -11.70 -10.95
C ALA A 26 -1.08 -13.19 -11.35
N GLN A 27 -1.62 -13.54 -12.53
CA GLN A 27 -1.57 -14.90 -13.08
C GLN A 27 -0.13 -15.38 -13.29
N ASN A 28 0.74 -14.54 -13.85
CA ASN A 28 2.16 -14.86 -14.03
C ASN A 28 2.87 -15.06 -12.68
N LEU A 29 2.53 -14.26 -11.67
CA LEU A 29 3.05 -14.41 -10.32
C LEU A 29 2.60 -15.74 -9.68
N PHE A 30 1.34 -16.11 -9.83
CA PHE A 30 0.80 -17.40 -9.39
C PHE A 30 1.55 -18.58 -10.03
N LEU A 31 1.66 -18.60 -11.36
CA LEU A 31 2.38 -19.64 -12.09
C LEU A 31 3.85 -19.72 -11.69
N TRP A 32 4.49 -18.57 -11.45
CA TRP A 32 5.86 -18.53 -10.95
C TRP A 32 5.97 -19.16 -9.57
N LEU A 33 5.07 -18.84 -8.63
CA LEU A 33 5.05 -19.40 -7.28
C LEU A 33 4.85 -20.92 -7.30
N GLU A 34 3.89 -21.41 -8.08
CA GLU A 34 3.67 -22.85 -8.28
C GLU A 34 4.91 -23.53 -8.88
N GLY A 35 5.53 -22.89 -9.88
CA GLY A 35 6.75 -23.38 -10.51
C GLY A 35 7.95 -23.47 -9.56
N GLN A 36 7.97 -22.67 -8.49
CA GLN A 36 8.96 -22.79 -7.41
C GLN A 36 8.58 -23.84 -6.35
N GLY A 37 7.40 -24.45 -6.44
CA GLY A 37 6.90 -25.44 -5.49
C GLY A 37 6.28 -24.84 -4.23
N TYR A 38 5.93 -23.56 -4.23
CA TYR A 38 5.14 -22.97 -3.15
C TYR A 38 3.68 -23.41 -3.25
N ASN A 39 3.01 -23.55 -2.11
CA ASN A 39 1.58 -23.85 -2.05
C ASN A 39 0.78 -22.57 -2.29
N ALA A 40 0.84 -22.06 -3.52
CA ALA A 40 0.10 -20.88 -3.93
C ALA A 40 -1.38 -21.21 -4.11
N VAL A 41 -2.25 -20.31 -3.68
CA VAL A 41 -3.70 -20.40 -3.87
C VAL A 41 -4.15 -19.10 -4.52
N TRP A 42 -4.77 -19.24 -5.68
CA TRP A 42 -5.52 -18.17 -6.34
C TRP A 42 -6.98 -18.29 -5.92
N ASP A 43 -7.54 -17.21 -5.41
CA ASP A 43 -8.94 -17.18 -5.01
C ASP A 43 -9.77 -16.52 -6.12
N ASP A 44 -10.56 -17.34 -6.82
CA ASP A 44 -11.30 -16.91 -8.02
C ASP A 44 -12.35 -15.82 -7.74
N ASP A 45 -12.78 -15.68 -6.49
CA ASP A 45 -13.85 -14.75 -6.09
C ASP A 45 -13.32 -13.35 -5.74
N ASP A 46 -12.09 -13.23 -5.24
CA ASP A 46 -11.48 -11.95 -4.82
C ASP A 46 -10.15 -11.60 -5.47
N VAL A 47 -9.62 -12.51 -6.31
CA VAL A 47 -8.39 -12.36 -7.10
C VAL A 47 -7.14 -12.19 -6.22
N ASN A 48 -7.24 -12.43 -4.91
CA ASN A 48 -6.10 -12.38 -4.01
C ASN A 48 -5.24 -13.64 -4.16
N LEU A 49 -3.92 -13.45 -4.12
CA LEU A 49 -2.96 -14.54 -4.25
C LEU A 49 -2.33 -14.85 -2.90
N TRP A 50 -2.44 -16.09 -2.46
CA TRP A 50 -2.00 -16.54 -1.14
C TRP A 50 -0.85 -17.55 -1.24
N VAL A 51 0.09 -17.46 -0.31
CA VAL A 51 1.05 -18.53 -0.01
C VAL A 51 1.01 -18.80 1.49
N GLU A 52 0.29 -19.85 1.87
CA GLU A 52 0.03 -20.13 3.28
C GLU A 52 1.09 -21.03 3.91
N HIS A 53 1.52 -20.66 5.12
CA HIS A 53 2.31 -21.54 5.97
C HIS A 53 1.44 -22.02 7.14
N PRO A 54 1.25 -23.34 7.33
CA PRO A 54 0.22 -23.88 8.22
C PRO A 54 0.40 -23.52 9.70
N GLU A 55 1.64 -23.28 10.12
CA GLU A 55 1.99 -22.92 11.50
C GLU A 55 2.35 -21.43 11.66
N ALA A 56 2.17 -20.60 10.62
CA ALA A 56 2.52 -19.19 10.71
C ALA A 56 1.47 -18.40 11.50
N GLU A 57 1.96 -17.61 12.47
CA GLU A 57 1.15 -16.62 13.20
C GLU A 57 1.33 -15.21 12.64
N ILE A 58 2.20 -15.04 11.63
CA ILE A 58 2.47 -13.77 10.95
C ILE A 58 1.92 -13.87 9.52
N LEU A 59 1.18 -12.83 9.11
CA LEU A 59 0.76 -12.58 7.75
C LEU A 59 1.56 -11.38 7.20
N PHE A 60 2.24 -11.57 6.09
CA PHE A 60 2.82 -10.48 5.30
C PHE A 60 1.90 -10.12 4.15
N THR A 61 1.72 -8.81 3.92
CA THR A 61 0.81 -8.29 2.92
C THR A 61 1.51 -7.25 2.03
N CYS A 62 1.11 -7.20 0.77
CA CYS A 62 1.39 -6.15 -0.21
C CYS A 62 0.22 -6.13 -1.20
N HIS A 63 0.14 -5.10 -2.03
CA HIS A 63 -0.83 -5.07 -3.13
C HIS A 63 -0.15 -5.27 -4.49
N ILE A 64 -0.92 -5.72 -5.48
CA ILE A 64 -0.43 -6.06 -6.83
C ILE A 64 -0.54 -4.86 -7.78
N ASP A 65 -1.62 -4.10 -7.65
CA ASP A 65 -1.96 -3.01 -8.55
C ASP A 65 -1.05 -1.78 -8.34
N THR A 66 -1.26 -0.75 -9.16
CA THR A 66 -0.48 0.48 -9.16
C THR A 66 -1.38 1.65 -9.52
N ALA A 67 -1.15 2.82 -8.93
CA ALA A 67 -1.91 4.05 -9.19
C ALA A 67 -1.65 4.75 -10.55
N HIS A 68 -1.39 3.99 -11.62
CA HIS A 68 -1.24 4.54 -12.97
C HIS A 68 -2.54 5.23 -13.45
N ARG A 69 -2.42 6.44 -14.02
CA ARG A 69 -3.56 7.27 -14.46
C ARG A 69 -3.79 7.17 -15.97
N ASP A 70 -5.02 7.46 -16.41
CA ASP A 70 -5.42 7.57 -17.82
C ASP A 70 -5.25 6.30 -18.68
N PHE A 71 -5.07 5.13 -18.08
CA PHE A 71 -5.36 3.88 -18.77
C PHE A 71 -6.88 3.79 -18.85
N GLU A 72 -7.44 3.89 -20.06
CA GLU A 72 -8.88 3.75 -20.24
C GLU A 72 -9.34 2.48 -19.53
N LYS A 73 -10.43 2.61 -18.76
CA LYS A 73 -11.11 1.46 -18.16
C LYS A 73 -11.73 0.64 -19.28
N GLU A 74 -10.92 -0.10 -20.04
CA GLU A 74 -11.36 -1.04 -21.07
C GLU A 74 -11.96 -2.29 -20.45
N TYR A 75 -12.97 -2.14 -19.58
CA TYR A 75 -13.78 -3.26 -19.13
C TYR A 75 -15.22 -2.81 -18.89
N GLU A 76 -16.00 -2.69 -19.98
CA GLU A 76 -17.39 -3.13 -19.90
C GLU A 76 -17.36 -4.66 -19.85
N LYS A 77 -17.67 -5.21 -18.67
CA LYS A 77 -17.82 -6.65 -18.43
C LYS A 77 -19.10 -7.13 -19.12
N ASP A 78 -19.11 -7.18 -20.45
CA ASP A 78 -20.23 -7.74 -21.23
C ASP A 78 -19.76 -8.99 -21.99
N TYR A 79 -20.29 -10.13 -21.55
CA TYR A 79 -20.27 -11.46 -22.17
C TYR A 79 -19.33 -11.67 -23.38
N GLY A 80 -18.04 -11.94 -23.08
CA GLY A 80 -17.24 -12.86 -23.90
C GLY A 80 -16.57 -12.32 -25.16
N HIS A 81 -16.26 -11.02 -25.24
CA HIS A 81 -15.45 -10.48 -26.32
C HIS A 81 -14.32 -9.58 -25.79
N TYR A 82 -13.07 -10.01 -26.01
CA TYR A 82 -11.88 -9.16 -25.88
C TYR A 82 -11.93 -8.09 -26.99
N LEU A 83 -11.90 -6.81 -26.63
CA LEU A 83 -11.68 -5.75 -27.62
C LEU A 83 -10.22 -5.81 -28.05
N GLU A 84 -9.98 -5.73 -29.37
CA GLU A 84 -8.63 -5.71 -29.93
C GLU A 84 -7.94 -4.40 -29.52
N GLU A 85 -6.73 -4.55 -28.98
CA GLU A 85 -5.84 -3.47 -28.55
C GLU A 85 -5.66 -2.42 -29.67
N GLU A 86 -5.84 -1.13 -29.37
CA GLU A 86 -5.15 -0.11 -30.15
C GLU A 86 -3.66 -0.24 -29.83
N ASP A 87 -2.82 -0.43 -30.87
CA ASP A 87 -1.37 -0.57 -30.79
C ASP A 87 -0.74 0.53 -29.90
N ASP A 88 -0.54 0.24 -28.61
CA ASP A 88 0.35 1.03 -27.76
C ASP A 88 1.78 0.73 -28.26
N GLU A 89 2.45 1.71 -28.86
CA GLU A 89 3.82 1.61 -29.42
C GLU A 89 4.91 1.14 -28.41
N ASP A 90 4.52 0.90 -27.14
CA ASP A 90 5.36 0.58 -26.00
C ASP A 90 5.12 -0.86 -25.44
N SER A 91 4.43 -1.75 -26.17
CA SER A 91 4.20 -3.15 -25.75
C SER A 91 5.37 -4.10 -26.08
N ASP A 92 5.67 -5.05 -25.20
CA ASP A 92 6.64 -6.12 -25.44
C ASP A 92 6.08 -7.24 -26.35
N GLU A 93 6.91 -8.24 -26.72
CA GLU A 93 6.51 -9.35 -27.61
C GLU A 93 5.31 -10.16 -27.08
N ASP A 94 4.99 -10.03 -25.79
CA ASP A 94 3.88 -10.68 -25.10
C ASP A 94 2.68 -9.73 -24.84
N GLY A 95 2.73 -8.48 -25.33
CA GLY A 95 1.66 -7.48 -25.23
C GLY A 95 1.70 -6.61 -23.96
N HIS A 96 2.76 -6.69 -23.13
CA HIS A 96 2.86 -5.88 -21.92
C HIS A 96 3.34 -4.48 -22.26
N VAL A 97 2.57 -3.44 -21.94
CA VAL A 97 3.13 -2.07 -21.92
C VAL A 97 4.11 -1.97 -20.77
N THR A 98 5.38 -1.86 -21.14
CA THR A 98 6.47 -1.74 -20.19
C THR A 98 6.90 -0.29 -20.08
N GLN A 99 7.35 0.09 -18.90
CA GLN A 99 7.95 1.41 -18.68
C GLN A 99 9.45 1.27 -18.46
N GLU A 100 10.23 2.22 -18.95
CA GLU A 100 11.67 2.18 -18.76
C GLU A 100 12.05 2.64 -17.34
N VAL A 101 12.64 1.74 -16.56
CA VAL A 101 13.13 2.02 -15.21
C VAL A 101 14.66 2.16 -15.21
N VAL A 102 15.14 3.29 -14.68
CA VAL A 102 16.57 3.60 -14.58
C VAL A 102 17.06 3.39 -13.16
N TYR A 103 18.18 2.68 -13.01
CA TYR A 103 18.89 2.51 -11.76
C TYR A 103 20.19 3.33 -11.73
N ASP A 104 20.32 4.21 -10.74
CA ASP A 104 21.57 4.91 -10.47
C ASP A 104 22.43 4.10 -9.48
N GLY A 105 23.51 3.49 -10.00
CA GLY A 105 24.42 2.69 -9.20
C GLY A 105 25.25 3.45 -8.15
N GLN A 106 25.32 4.79 -8.23
CA GLN A 106 26.02 5.59 -7.22
C GLN A 106 25.14 5.89 -6.02
N THR A 107 23.87 6.26 -6.26
CA THR A 107 22.92 6.61 -5.20
C THR A 107 22.12 5.40 -4.71
N GLY A 108 21.97 4.36 -5.53
CA GLY A 108 21.12 3.20 -5.26
C GLY A 108 19.64 3.44 -5.55
N ILE A 109 19.30 4.49 -6.29
CA ILE A 109 17.91 4.90 -6.55
C ILE A 109 17.41 4.32 -7.87
N MET A 110 16.19 3.76 -7.85
CA MET A 110 15.39 3.48 -9.06
C MET A 110 14.32 4.56 -9.27
N ARG A 111 14.08 4.92 -10.54
CA ARG A 111 13.08 5.91 -10.98
C ARG A 111 12.69 5.67 -12.44
N LEU A 112 11.61 6.28 -12.89
CA LEU A 112 11.26 6.31 -14.32
C LEU A 112 12.34 7.02 -15.16
N ALA A 113 12.58 6.52 -16.38
CA ALA A 113 13.42 7.20 -17.34
C ALA A 113 12.86 8.58 -17.71
N ALA A 114 13.74 9.49 -18.12
CA ALA A 114 13.31 10.80 -18.60
C ALA A 114 12.51 10.65 -19.90
N GLY A 115 11.36 11.32 -20.00
CA GLY A 115 10.50 11.27 -21.19
C GLY A 115 9.37 10.26 -21.14
N VAL A 116 9.27 9.46 -20.07
CA VAL A 116 8.07 8.66 -19.77
C VAL A 116 6.86 9.59 -19.56
N ARG A 117 5.67 9.15 -19.99
CA ARG A 117 4.43 9.94 -20.00
C ARG A 117 4.09 10.45 -18.58
N ASN A 118 3.53 11.67 -18.49
CA ASN A 118 3.27 12.33 -17.21
C ASN A 118 2.22 11.64 -16.31
N ASN A 119 1.43 10.73 -16.87
CA ASN A 119 0.39 9.95 -16.18
C ASN A 119 0.91 8.61 -15.60
N HIS A 120 2.18 8.27 -15.82
CA HIS A 120 2.81 7.07 -15.26
C HIS A 120 3.39 7.32 -13.86
N VAL A 121 3.54 6.22 -13.13
CA VAL A 121 4.18 6.15 -11.81
C VAL A 121 5.28 5.07 -11.87
N LEU A 122 6.27 5.11 -10.99
CA LEU A 122 7.28 4.04 -10.95
C LEU A 122 6.65 2.69 -10.57
N GLY A 123 5.56 2.72 -9.79
CA GLY A 123 4.89 1.52 -9.28
C GLY A 123 5.72 0.83 -8.20
N ALA A 124 6.51 1.61 -7.44
CA ALA A 124 7.20 1.11 -6.25
C ALA A 124 6.23 0.97 -5.07
N ASP A 125 5.15 1.74 -5.08
CA ASP A 125 3.87 1.47 -4.44
C ASP A 125 2.99 0.57 -5.37
N ASP A 126 2.90 -0.75 -5.18
CA ASP A 126 3.63 -1.55 -4.19
C ASP A 126 4.56 -2.65 -4.78
N GLY A 127 5.20 -2.34 -5.91
CA GLY A 127 6.24 -3.19 -6.48
C GLY A 127 7.41 -3.47 -5.52
N ALA A 128 7.69 -2.56 -4.58
CA ALA A 128 8.68 -2.78 -3.52
C ALA A 128 8.22 -3.85 -2.52
N GLY A 129 6.97 -3.80 -2.06
CA GLY A 129 6.38 -4.80 -1.17
C GLY A 129 6.34 -6.19 -1.78
N ILE A 130 5.91 -6.30 -3.05
CA ILE A 130 5.94 -7.57 -3.82
C ILE A 130 7.34 -8.16 -3.79
N TYR A 131 8.35 -7.36 -4.14
CA TYR A 131 9.73 -7.80 -4.20
C TYR A 131 10.29 -8.23 -2.83
N ILE A 132 9.96 -7.49 -1.77
CA ILE A 132 10.32 -7.85 -0.39
C ILE A 132 9.70 -9.20 -0.03
N MET A 133 8.40 -9.37 -0.23
CA MET A 133 7.68 -10.60 0.11
C MET A 133 8.23 -11.82 -0.63
N LEU A 134 8.50 -11.71 -1.95
CA LEU A 134 9.13 -12.78 -2.71
C LEU A 134 10.53 -13.11 -2.20
N SER A 135 11.29 -12.12 -1.75
CA SER A 135 12.62 -12.31 -1.18
C SER A 135 12.58 -13.01 0.18
N LEU A 136 11.61 -12.67 1.04
CA LEU A 136 11.40 -13.32 2.33
C LEU A 136 10.90 -14.77 2.15
N LEU A 137 10.03 -15.01 1.19
CA LEU A 137 9.56 -16.35 0.82
C LEU A 137 10.72 -17.22 0.33
N LYS A 138 11.56 -16.71 -0.59
CA LYS A 138 12.80 -17.38 -1.06
C LYS A 138 13.79 -17.67 0.07
N ALA A 139 13.83 -16.82 1.09
CA ALA A 139 14.68 -17.00 2.26
C ALA A 139 14.10 -17.97 3.31
N GLY A 140 12.87 -18.48 3.10
CA GLY A 140 12.21 -19.41 4.01
C GLY A 140 11.77 -18.77 5.33
N VAL A 141 11.45 -17.47 5.32
CA VAL A 141 10.88 -16.80 6.50
C VAL A 141 9.51 -17.43 6.81
N LYS A 142 9.32 -17.82 8.07
CA LYS A 142 8.09 -18.49 8.54
C LYS A 142 6.94 -17.50 8.71
N ALA A 143 6.24 -17.25 7.62
CA ALA A 143 5.03 -16.43 7.56
C ALA A 143 4.09 -16.98 6.49
N SER A 144 2.82 -16.56 6.54
CA SER A 144 1.95 -16.60 5.36
C SER A 144 2.11 -15.29 4.58
N PHE A 145 1.83 -15.34 3.28
CA PHE A 145 1.98 -14.21 2.36
C PHE A 145 0.66 -14.04 1.60
N VAL A 146 0.16 -12.81 1.49
CA VAL A 146 -0.97 -12.46 0.65
C VAL A 146 -0.65 -11.25 -0.20
N PHE A 147 -0.90 -11.38 -1.50
CA PHE A 147 -0.80 -10.31 -2.48
C PHE A 147 -2.24 -9.88 -2.79
N TYR A 148 -2.66 -8.75 -2.22
CA TYR A 148 -4.00 -8.23 -2.41
C TYR A 148 -4.14 -7.54 -3.77
N THR A 149 -5.36 -7.50 -4.30
CA THR A 149 -5.72 -6.66 -5.46
C THR A 149 -6.59 -5.49 -5.05
N ASP A 150 -6.58 -4.44 -5.87
CA ASP A 150 -7.47 -3.29 -5.78
C ASP A 150 -7.28 -2.47 -4.49
N GLU A 151 -6.05 -2.33 -4.01
CA GLU A 151 -5.71 -1.44 -2.89
C GLU A 151 -5.89 0.02 -3.31
N GLU A 152 -5.39 0.36 -4.50
CA GLU A 152 -5.32 1.74 -5.03
C GLU A 152 -6.70 2.32 -5.36
N VAL A 153 -7.75 1.49 -5.30
CA VAL A 153 -9.16 1.88 -5.47
C VAL A 153 -9.99 1.66 -4.19
N GLY A 154 -9.34 1.47 -3.05
CA GLY A 154 -9.95 1.44 -1.72
C GLY A 154 -9.84 0.12 -0.97
N GLY A 155 -8.85 -0.73 -1.26
CA GLY A 155 -8.64 -2.01 -0.56
C GLY A 155 -9.77 -3.01 -0.75
N LEU A 156 -10.28 -3.14 -1.98
CA LEU A 156 -11.42 -4.01 -2.25
C LEU A 156 -11.08 -5.49 -2.04
N GLY A 157 -9.89 -5.94 -2.45
CA GLY A 157 -9.44 -7.32 -2.26
C GLY A 157 -9.32 -7.69 -0.79
N SER A 158 -8.63 -6.88 0.03
CA SER A 158 -8.51 -7.14 1.46
C SER A 158 -9.83 -6.97 2.20
N GLY A 159 -10.67 -6.00 1.80
CA GLY A 159 -12.00 -5.78 2.36
C GLY A 159 -12.95 -6.94 2.12
N TRP A 160 -12.96 -7.51 0.91
CA TRP A 160 -13.74 -8.72 0.61
C TRP A 160 -13.27 -9.90 1.45
N SER A 161 -11.96 -10.18 1.45
CA SER A 161 -11.41 -11.33 2.17
C SER A 161 -11.67 -11.24 3.68
N ALA A 162 -11.56 -10.04 4.27
CA ALA A 162 -11.91 -9.83 5.67
C ALA A 162 -13.37 -10.16 5.99
N ASN A 163 -14.30 -9.88 5.08
CA ASN A 163 -15.73 -10.08 5.28
C ASN A 163 -16.18 -11.52 5.01
N GLU A 164 -15.79 -12.08 3.87
CA GLU A 164 -16.25 -13.40 3.42
C GLU A 164 -15.42 -14.53 4.03
N GLU A 165 -14.17 -14.25 4.39
CA GLU A 165 -13.20 -15.25 4.83
C GLU A 165 -12.58 -14.96 6.19
N ALA A 166 -13.30 -14.24 7.06
CA ALA A 166 -12.85 -13.86 8.41
C ALA A 166 -12.16 -15.02 9.19
N SER A 167 -12.65 -16.26 9.01
CA SER A 167 -12.07 -17.44 9.67
C SER A 167 -10.63 -17.78 9.25
N ARG A 168 -10.21 -17.41 8.03
CA ARG A 168 -8.84 -17.57 7.50
C ARG A 168 -7.83 -16.82 8.37
N TYR A 169 -8.26 -15.69 8.95
CA TYR A 169 -7.41 -14.79 9.72
C TYR A 169 -7.25 -15.17 11.20
N ALA A 170 -8.10 -16.07 11.72
CA ALA A 170 -8.17 -16.39 13.16
C ALA A 170 -6.86 -16.95 13.76
N ARG A 171 -5.94 -17.45 12.93
CA ARG A 171 -4.63 -17.95 13.36
C ARG A 171 -3.54 -16.88 13.46
N TYR A 172 -3.73 -15.74 12.82
CA TYR A 172 -2.71 -14.70 12.76
C TYR A 172 -2.79 -13.80 13.98
N LYS A 173 -1.62 -13.52 14.55
CA LYS A 173 -1.43 -12.53 15.62
C LYS A 173 -0.96 -11.20 15.06
N TYR A 174 -0.28 -11.23 13.92
CA TYR A 174 0.37 -10.08 13.30
C TYR A 174 0.06 -10.05 11.81
N ALA A 175 -0.35 -8.89 11.31
CA ALA A 175 -0.37 -8.57 9.89
C ALA A 175 0.55 -7.38 9.64
N ILE A 176 1.52 -7.56 8.75
CA ILE A 176 2.55 -6.56 8.45
C ILE A 176 2.50 -6.28 6.94
N ALA A 177 2.01 -5.08 6.59
CA ALA A 177 2.09 -4.56 5.22
C ALA A 177 3.48 -4.01 4.92
N PHE A 178 3.95 -4.26 3.70
CA PHE A 178 5.18 -3.71 3.14
C PHE A 178 4.88 -2.57 2.17
N ASP A 179 4.04 -1.63 2.58
CA ASP A 179 3.42 -0.64 1.70
C ASP A 179 3.46 0.77 2.32
N ARG A 180 4.64 1.22 2.74
CA ARG A 180 4.77 2.55 3.34
C ARG A 180 5.97 3.28 2.78
N LYS A 181 5.74 4.53 2.38
CA LYS A 181 6.82 5.45 2.02
C LYS A 181 7.84 5.67 3.14
N GLY A 182 9.01 6.16 2.76
CA GLY A 182 10.10 6.50 3.66
C GLY A 182 10.83 5.28 4.19
N THR A 183 11.61 5.46 5.26
CA THR A 183 12.64 4.48 5.67
C THR A 183 12.63 4.14 7.17
N ASN A 184 11.66 4.63 7.95
CA ASN A 184 11.75 4.55 9.40
C ASN A 184 10.44 4.32 10.15
N SER A 185 9.30 4.15 9.47
CA SER A 185 8.00 4.00 10.15
C SER A 185 7.61 2.54 10.35
N ILE A 186 7.10 2.22 11.53
CA ILE A 186 6.24 1.08 11.82
C ILE A 186 4.91 1.66 12.31
N ILE A 187 3.87 1.53 11.51
CA ILE A 187 2.61 2.23 11.71
C ILE A 187 1.82 1.62 12.87
N THR A 188 1.35 2.47 13.79
CA THR A 188 0.51 2.06 14.92
C THR A 188 -0.94 2.52 14.82
N HIS A 189 -1.21 3.47 13.91
CA HIS A 189 -2.56 3.94 13.59
C HIS A 189 -2.72 4.09 12.09
N GLN A 190 -3.85 3.61 11.56
CA GLN A 190 -4.22 3.74 10.16
C GLN A 190 -5.58 4.42 10.08
N SER A 191 -5.70 5.44 9.23
CA SER A 191 -6.95 6.21 9.05
C SER A 191 -7.53 6.77 10.36
N GLY A 192 -6.66 7.12 11.32
CA GLY A 192 -7.04 7.68 12.61
C GLY A 192 -7.35 6.67 13.71
N SER A 193 -7.50 5.38 13.40
CA SER A 193 -7.79 4.33 14.39
C SER A 193 -6.57 3.49 14.74
N ARG A 194 -6.52 2.97 15.97
CA ARG A 194 -5.44 2.10 16.47
C ARG A 194 -5.47 0.76 15.74
N CYS A 195 -4.39 0.43 15.04
CA CYS A 195 -4.23 -0.83 14.31
C CYS A 195 -3.20 -1.76 14.97
N CYS A 196 -2.22 -1.20 15.67
CA CYS A 196 -1.10 -1.92 16.27
C CYS A 196 -0.68 -1.26 17.58
N SER A 197 -0.31 -2.07 18.59
CA SER A 197 0.18 -1.63 19.89
C SER A 197 1.57 -0.99 19.81
N ASP A 198 1.85 -0.04 20.70
CA ASP A 198 3.16 0.62 20.76
C ASP A 198 4.24 -0.37 21.20
N GLU A 199 3.88 -1.33 22.06
CA GLU A 199 4.73 -2.40 22.54
C GLU A 199 5.18 -3.32 21.40
N PHE A 200 4.25 -3.75 20.53
CA PHE A 200 4.60 -4.55 19.36
C PHE A 200 5.49 -3.74 18.42
N ALA A 201 5.09 -2.51 18.06
CA ALA A 201 5.85 -1.69 17.12
C ALA A 201 7.27 -1.37 17.65
N ALA A 202 7.41 -1.08 18.94
CA ALA A 202 8.69 -0.80 19.57
C ALA A 202 9.59 -2.03 19.61
N GLU A 203 9.04 -3.21 19.93
CA GLU A 203 9.82 -4.45 19.93
C GLU A 203 10.23 -4.87 18.52
N LEU A 204 9.33 -4.79 17.54
CA LEU A 204 9.67 -5.06 16.14
C LEU A 204 10.76 -4.09 15.65
N ALA A 205 10.61 -2.80 15.93
CA ALA A 205 11.64 -1.80 15.63
C ALA A 205 12.99 -2.16 16.28
N ALA A 206 12.99 -2.51 17.57
CA ALA A 206 14.21 -2.87 18.29
C ALA A 206 14.90 -4.10 17.68
N ARG A 207 14.15 -5.08 17.19
CA ARG A 207 14.70 -6.29 16.54
C ARG A 207 15.26 -5.98 15.15
N LEU A 208 14.54 -5.22 14.34
CA LEU A 208 14.98 -4.84 13.00
C LEU A 208 16.21 -3.90 13.04
N ASN A 209 16.24 -2.97 14.00
CA ASN A 209 17.34 -2.01 14.16
C ASN A 209 18.67 -2.67 14.54
N LYS A 210 18.67 -3.88 15.11
CA LYS A 210 19.90 -4.68 15.33
C LYS A 210 20.62 -5.01 14.02
N PHE A 211 19.92 -4.93 12.89
CA PHE A 211 20.45 -5.22 11.56
C PHE A 211 20.65 -3.98 10.69
N GLY A 212 20.73 -2.79 11.31
CA GLY A 212 21.17 -1.56 10.65
C GLY A 212 20.05 -0.63 10.16
N LEU A 213 18.79 -0.97 10.46
CA LEU A 213 17.66 -0.07 10.22
C LEU A 213 17.50 0.98 11.33
N LYS A 214 16.60 1.94 11.10
CA LYS A 214 16.25 3.01 12.05
C LYS A 214 14.73 3.13 12.22
N MET A 215 14.06 1.99 12.30
CA MET A 215 12.62 1.89 12.45
C MET A 215 12.17 2.43 13.81
N ARG A 216 10.98 3.02 13.86
CA ARG A 216 10.32 3.51 15.07
C ARG A 216 8.79 3.42 14.92
N PRO A 217 8.04 3.30 16.04
CA PRO A 217 6.60 3.48 16.02
C PRO A 217 6.20 4.83 15.41
N ASP A 218 5.15 4.84 14.62
CA ASP A 218 4.64 6.02 13.92
C ASP A 218 3.09 6.01 13.90
N PRO A 219 2.43 7.00 14.54
CA PRO A 219 0.97 7.07 14.59
C PRO A 219 0.36 7.78 13.37
N THR A 220 1.13 8.12 12.34
CA THR A 220 0.67 8.95 11.20
C THR A 220 0.34 8.14 9.93
N GLY A 221 -0.12 6.89 10.12
CA GLY A 221 -0.47 6.03 9.00
C GLY A 221 -1.76 6.44 8.30
N THR A 222 -1.73 6.32 6.98
CA THR A 222 -2.92 6.34 6.12
C THR A 222 -3.52 4.94 6.04
N PHE A 223 -4.57 4.79 5.23
CA PHE A 223 -5.08 3.47 4.85
C PHE A 223 -3.97 2.62 4.19
N THR A 224 -4.05 1.30 4.40
CA THR A 224 -3.48 0.20 3.61
C THR A 224 -4.28 -1.05 4.00
N ASP A 225 -4.14 -2.16 3.27
CA ASP A 225 -4.94 -3.37 3.42
C ASP A 225 -5.09 -3.89 4.87
N THR A 226 -4.04 -3.79 5.69
CA THR A 226 -4.08 -4.26 7.08
C THR A 226 -5.09 -3.52 7.96
N ALA A 227 -5.57 -2.33 7.55
CA ALA A 227 -6.64 -1.61 8.22
C ALA A 227 -7.95 -2.41 8.23
N ASN A 228 -8.25 -3.12 7.13
CA ASN A 228 -9.43 -4.00 7.02
C ASN A 228 -9.36 -5.20 7.95
N LEU A 229 -8.16 -5.57 8.40
CA LEU A 229 -7.93 -6.74 9.25
C LEU A 229 -7.96 -6.42 10.75
N THR A 230 -8.10 -5.14 11.15
CA THR A 230 -7.98 -4.70 12.56
C THR A 230 -9.04 -5.27 13.49
N LYS A 231 -10.18 -5.75 12.99
CA LYS A 231 -11.18 -6.47 13.80
C LYS A 231 -10.95 -7.98 13.87
N LEU A 232 -9.99 -8.48 13.12
CA LEU A 232 -9.70 -9.91 12.97
C LEU A 232 -8.33 -10.28 13.57
N ILE A 233 -7.34 -9.40 13.41
CA ILE A 233 -5.96 -9.62 13.83
C ILE A 233 -5.58 -8.60 14.91
N PRO A 234 -4.96 -9.05 16.03
CA PRO A 234 -4.48 -8.17 17.08
C PRO A 234 -3.55 -7.05 16.59
N GLU A 235 -2.45 -7.39 15.95
CA GLU A 235 -1.41 -6.41 15.59
C GLU A 235 -1.34 -6.22 14.08
N CYS A 236 -2.04 -5.20 13.56
CA CYS A 236 -2.00 -4.79 12.17
C CYS A 236 -1.10 -3.57 11.98
N THR A 237 -0.08 -3.65 11.14
CA THR A 237 0.86 -2.54 10.91
C THR A 237 1.25 -2.44 9.44
N ASN A 238 1.88 -1.32 9.10
CA ASN A 238 2.49 -1.04 7.81
C ASN A 238 3.91 -0.49 8.02
N ILE A 239 4.86 -0.84 7.16
CA ILE A 239 6.28 -0.61 7.39
C ILE A 239 6.95 0.08 6.22
N SER A 240 7.72 1.12 6.51
CA SER A 240 8.48 1.90 5.53
C SER A 240 9.41 1.05 4.65
N VAL A 241 9.16 1.00 3.34
CA VAL A 241 9.89 0.17 2.35
C VAL A 241 10.85 0.94 1.44
N GLY A 242 10.88 2.27 1.51
CA GLY A 242 11.92 3.09 0.88
C GLY A 242 11.52 3.77 -0.42
N TYR A 243 10.25 3.71 -0.83
CA TYR A 243 9.73 4.60 -1.87
C TYR A 243 9.38 5.97 -1.31
N GLU A 244 9.36 6.99 -2.16
CA GLU A 244 8.90 8.35 -1.86
C GLU A 244 8.17 8.93 -3.07
N ASN A 245 7.37 9.98 -2.84
CA ASN A 245 6.54 10.62 -3.87
C ASN A 245 5.64 9.64 -4.63
N ALA A 246 5.08 8.64 -3.92
CA ALA A 246 4.14 7.68 -4.47
C ALA A 246 3.00 8.36 -5.23
N HIS A 247 2.48 7.66 -6.24
CA HIS A 247 1.38 8.11 -7.10
C HIS A 247 1.67 9.36 -7.93
N THR A 248 2.96 9.65 -8.15
CA THR A 248 3.41 10.75 -9.01
C THR A 248 4.47 10.26 -10.00
N ASN A 249 4.66 10.99 -11.09
CA ASN A 249 5.78 10.76 -12.03
C ASN A 249 7.17 11.07 -11.43
N GLN A 250 7.24 11.54 -10.19
CA GLN A 250 8.46 11.79 -9.42
C GLN A 250 8.73 10.71 -8.37
N GLU A 251 7.99 9.59 -8.42
CA GLU A 251 8.19 8.44 -7.56
C GLU A 251 9.61 7.86 -7.75
N TRP A 252 10.25 7.52 -6.64
CA TRP A 252 11.56 6.88 -6.64
C TRP A 252 11.68 5.89 -5.49
N LEU A 253 12.58 4.91 -5.64
CA LEU A 253 12.80 3.83 -4.67
C LEU A 253 14.26 3.75 -4.25
N ASP A 254 14.53 3.76 -2.94
CA ASP A 254 15.84 3.44 -2.37
C ASP A 254 16.05 1.92 -2.29
N VAL A 255 16.72 1.37 -3.29
CA VAL A 255 17.02 -0.08 -3.38
C VAL A 255 17.94 -0.54 -2.24
N ASN A 256 18.80 0.34 -1.71
CA ASN A 256 19.66 -0.03 -0.58
C ASN A 256 18.83 -0.23 0.68
N HIS A 257 17.81 0.61 0.91
CA HIS A 257 16.88 0.42 2.02
C HIS A 257 16.05 -0.86 1.86
N VAL A 258 15.51 -1.14 0.67
CA VAL A 258 14.80 -2.40 0.37
C VAL A 258 15.64 -3.62 0.75
N HIS A 259 16.90 -3.67 0.29
CA HIS A 259 17.80 -4.78 0.62
C HIS A 259 18.15 -4.83 2.12
N ALA A 260 18.33 -3.69 2.77
CA ALA A 260 18.57 -3.63 4.21
C ALA A 260 17.37 -4.16 5.00
N LEU A 261 16.14 -3.83 4.56
CA LEU A 261 14.89 -4.29 5.15
C LEU A 261 14.73 -5.80 5.00
N ILE A 262 14.92 -6.35 3.79
CA ILE A 262 14.91 -7.80 3.54
C ILE A 262 15.92 -8.50 4.46
N ASN A 263 17.17 -8.03 4.49
CA ASN A 263 18.21 -8.62 5.35
C ASN A 263 17.85 -8.55 6.84
N ALA A 264 17.19 -7.50 7.30
CA ALA A 264 16.73 -7.39 8.68
C ALA A 264 15.63 -8.42 8.98
N PHE A 265 14.60 -8.54 8.12
CA PHE A 265 13.52 -9.50 8.30
C PHE A 265 13.98 -10.96 8.22
N VAL A 266 14.93 -11.28 7.34
CA VAL A 266 15.52 -12.63 7.25
C VAL A 266 16.28 -13.02 8.51
N ARG A 267 16.89 -12.04 9.21
CA ARG A 267 17.80 -12.30 10.34
C ARG A 267 17.17 -12.06 11.71
N ALA A 268 16.13 -11.24 11.78
CA ALA A 268 15.43 -10.97 13.02
C ALA A 268 14.69 -12.20 13.52
N ASP A 269 14.73 -12.41 14.83
CA ASP A 269 13.83 -13.34 15.47
C ASP A 269 12.44 -12.71 15.50
N LEU A 270 11.48 -13.25 14.74
CA LEU A 270 10.10 -12.77 14.71
C LEU A 270 9.19 -13.58 15.65
N THR A 271 9.74 -14.49 16.45
CA THR A 271 8.96 -15.31 17.39
C THR A 271 8.67 -14.53 18.68
N ASN A 272 7.53 -14.80 19.32
CA ASN A 272 7.18 -14.21 20.62
C ASN A 272 7.25 -12.66 20.62
N LEU A 273 6.74 -12.02 19.57
CA LEU A 273 6.50 -10.58 19.58
C LEU A 273 5.32 -10.26 20.53
N PRO A 274 5.24 -9.06 21.12
CA PRO A 274 4.12 -8.68 21.96
C PRO A 274 2.79 -8.76 21.21
N VAL A 275 1.76 -9.32 21.84
CA VAL A 275 0.37 -9.27 21.36
C VAL A 275 -0.42 -8.60 22.48
N VAL A 276 -0.72 -7.32 22.30
CA VAL A 276 -1.29 -6.46 23.34
C VAL A 276 -2.67 -5.98 22.94
N ARG A 277 -2.89 -5.66 21.67
CA ARG A 277 -4.18 -5.14 21.20
C ARG A 277 -5.25 -6.22 21.20
N ASP A 278 -6.45 -5.89 21.65
CA ASP A 278 -7.62 -6.75 21.54
C ASP A 278 -8.43 -6.38 20.28
N PRO A 279 -8.53 -7.25 19.26
CA PRO A 279 -9.33 -6.99 18.05
C PRO A 279 -10.83 -6.90 18.31
N SER A 280 -11.31 -7.45 19.43
CA SER A 280 -12.72 -7.38 19.84
C SER A 280 -13.06 -6.16 20.71
N GLY A 281 -12.04 -5.42 21.18
CA GLY A 281 -12.21 -4.25 22.02
C GLY A 281 -12.88 -3.08 21.29
N GLU A 282 -13.55 -2.21 22.06
CA GLU A 282 -13.95 -0.89 21.58
C GLU A 282 -12.70 -0.13 21.11
N GLU A 283 -12.81 0.63 20.02
CA GLU A 283 -11.68 1.40 19.51
C GLU A 283 -11.28 2.42 20.55
N GLU A 284 -10.07 2.28 21.10
CA GLU A 284 -9.45 3.37 21.84
C GLU A 284 -9.22 4.50 20.83
N GLU A 285 -10.18 5.43 20.75
CA GLU A 285 -9.97 6.72 20.13
C GLU A 285 -8.73 7.32 20.79
N TYR A 286 -7.69 7.55 20.00
CA TYR A 286 -6.47 8.14 20.50
C TYR A 286 -6.75 9.58 20.94
N ASP A 287 -6.93 9.79 22.24
CA ASP A 287 -7.20 11.07 22.94
C ASP A 287 -5.99 12.04 22.94
N GLY A 288 -5.08 11.90 21.97
CA GLY A 288 -4.12 12.94 21.58
C GLY A 288 -4.78 14.15 20.90
N TYR A 289 -6.10 14.05 20.68
CA TYR A 289 -6.97 15.17 20.37
C TYR A 289 -7.64 15.62 21.66
N GLU A 290 -6.99 16.52 22.42
CA GLU A 290 -7.72 17.45 23.28
C GLU A 290 -9.00 17.85 22.56
N THR A 291 -10.16 17.50 23.13
CA THR A 291 -11.52 17.92 22.76
C THR A 291 -11.52 18.92 21.63
N TYR A 292 -11.51 18.40 20.39
CA TYR A 292 -11.51 19.24 19.23
C TYR A 292 -12.94 19.71 19.01
N SER A 293 -13.27 20.83 19.68
CA SER A 293 -14.31 21.73 19.18
C SER A 293 -14.03 21.91 17.68
N PRO A 294 -14.95 21.59 16.76
CA PRO A 294 -14.69 21.45 15.31
C PRO A 294 -14.27 22.74 14.57
N MET A 295 -13.71 23.73 15.25
CA MET A 295 -13.40 25.07 14.73
C MET A 295 -11.99 25.60 15.07
N VAL A 296 -11.04 24.79 15.57
CA VAL A 296 -9.80 25.36 16.18
C VAL A 296 -8.42 24.85 15.65
N LYS A 297 -8.23 23.73 14.89
CA LYS A 297 -6.86 23.09 14.75
C LYS A 297 -6.09 23.34 13.48
N TYR A 298 -6.70 23.85 12.42
CA TYR A 298 -6.00 23.94 11.14
C TYR A 298 -5.68 25.36 10.70
N GLY A 299 -5.74 26.35 11.59
CA GLY A 299 -5.24 27.68 11.24
C GLY A 299 -5.95 28.29 10.03
N ILE A 300 -7.23 27.96 9.84
CA ILE A 300 -8.20 28.99 9.46
C ILE A 300 -8.33 29.86 10.72
N GLY A 301 -7.41 30.79 10.90
CA GLY A 301 -7.24 31.56 12.14
C GLY A 301 -8.26 32.69 12.28
N SER A 302 -9.16 32.84 11.31
CA SER A 302 -10.15 33.90 11.21
C SER A 302 -11.27 33.45 10.27
N LEU A 303 -12.47 34.04 10.41
CA LEU A 303 -13.52 34.00 9.38
C LEU A 303 -12.97 34.34 7.98
N ASP A 304 -11.88 35.10 7.90
CA ASP A 304 -11.21 35.51 6.68
C ASP A 304 -10.60 34.34 5.86
N ASP A 305 -10.09 33.29 6.51
CA ASP A 305 -9.44 32.16 5.81
C ASP A 305 -10.49 31.24 5.15
N THR A 306 -11.64 31.02 5.81
CA THR A 306 -12.77 30.27 5.23
C THR A 306 -13.36 31.04 4.06
N ASP A 307 -13.49 32.36 4.18
CA ASP A 307 -13.98 33.21 3.10
C ASP A 307 -13.02 33.19 1.90
N SER A 308 -11.70 33.17 2.15
CA SER A 308 -10.69 33.00 1.09
C SER A 308 -10.85 31.66 0.36
N MET A 309 -10.99 30.55 1.08
CA MET A 309 -11.21 29.23 0.48
C MET A 309 -12.51 29.17 -0.32
N ILE A 310 -13.58 29.79 0.18
CA ILE A 310 -14.86 29.86 -0.54
C ILE A 310 -14.73 30.71 -1.81
N GLN A 311 -13.92 31.77 -1.80
CA GLN A 311 -13.66 32.57 -3.01
C GLN A 311 -12.84 31.78 -4.03
N THR A 312 -11.81 31.05 -3.60
CA THR A 312 -11.03 30.17 -4.49
C THR A 312 -11.90 29.03 -5.04
N LEU A 313 -12.75 28.42 -4.21
CA LEU A 313 -13.72 27.42 -4.66
C LEU A 313 -14.71 27.99 -5.69
N LYS A 314 -15.09 29.27 -5.56
CA LYS A 314 -15.94 29.96 -6.55
C LYS A 314 -15.20 30.34 -7.84
N SER A 315 -13.88 30.53 -7.80
CA SER A 315 -13.07 30.92 -8.97
C SER A 315 -12.51 29.71 -9.73
N ASP A 316 -11.96 28.73 -9.01
CA ASP A 316 -11.23 27.57 -9.54
C ASP A 316 -12.04 26.26 -9.48
N GLY A 317 -13.20 26.28 -8.81
CA GLY A 317 -14.21 25.23 -8.91
C GLY A 317 -13.71 23.84 -8.58
N LEU A 318 -13.85 22.92 -9.54
CA LEU A 318 -13.59 21.50 -9.36
C LEU A 318 -12.11 21.20 -9.07
N ASN A 319 -11.18 21.92 -9.71
CA ASN A 319 -9.74 21.66 -9.55
C ASN A 319 -9.28 21.94 -8.11
N PHE A 320 -9.72 23.05 -7.52
CA PHE A 320 -9.43 23.35 -6.12
C PHE A 320 -10.09 22.34 -5.17
N ALA A 321 -11.30 21.88 -5.50
CA ALA A 321 -12.00 20.89 -4.70
C ALA A 321 -11.30 19.52 -4.72
N GLU A 322 -10.86 19.05 -5.90
CA GLU A 322 -10.10 17.80 -6.05
C GLU A 322 -8.77 17.88 -5.33
N ASP A 323 -8.00 18.95 -5.54
CA ASP A 323 -6.73 19.15 -4.85
C ASP A 323 -6.91 19.17 -3.33
N LEU A 324 -7.96 19.84 -2.83
CA LEU A 324 -8.24 19.92 -1.39
C LEU A 324 -8.68 18.56 -0.82
N VAL A 325 -9.50 17.79 -1.53
CA VAL A 325 -9.94 16.45 -1.10
C VAL A 325 -8.77 15.47 -1.06
N LEU A 326 -7.85 15.55 -2.04
CA LEU A 326 -6.71 14.66 -2.14
C LEU A 326 -5.59 15.02 -1.15
N SER A 327 -5.34 16.32 -0.93
CA SER A 327 -4.24 16.77 -0.08
C SER A 327 -4.63 16.94 1.39
N GLU A 328 -5.86 17.38 1.68
CA GLU A 328 -6.33 17.75 3.01
C GLU A 328 -7.80 17.29 3.23
N PRO A 329 -8.08 15.97 3.21
CA PRO A 329 -9.45 15.42 3.18
C PRO A 329 -10.34 15.86 4.37
N TYR A 330 -9.74 16.11 5.53
CA TYR A 330 -10.47 16.60 6.70
C TYR A 330 -10.88 18.07 6.57
N VAL A 331 -10.04 18.90 5.96
CA VAL A 331 -10.38 20.31 5.67
C VAL A 331 -11.48 20.38 4.60
N ALA A 332 -11.43 19.50 3.61
CA ALA A 332 -12.52 19.33 2.65
C ALA A 332 -13.84 18.93 3.33
N ALA A 333 -13.81 17.96 4.25
CA ALA A 333 -14.99 17.54 5.01
C ALA A 333 -15.57 18.68 5.86
N ASP A 334 -14.73 19.44 6.56
CA ASP A 334 -15.16 20.59 7.36
C ASP A 334 -15.79 21.69 6.50
N LEU A 335 -15.19 22.00 5.34
CA LEU A 335 -15.72 22.97 4.40
C LEU A 335 -17.09 22.53 3.85
N LEU A 336 -17.27 21.23 3.56
CA LEU A 336 -18.55 20.67 3.12
C LEU A 336 -19.65 20.81 4.18
N VAL A 337 -19.34 20.49 5.44
CA VAL A 337 -20.27 20.66 6.56
C VAL A 337 -20.63 22.14 6.74
N TYR A 338 -19.63 23.03 6.74
CA TYR A 338 -19.82 24.48 6.86
C TYR A 338 -20.73 25.06 5.76
N LEU A 339 -20.56 24.60 4.52
CA LEU A 339 -21.39 25.00 3.38
C LEU A 339 -22.81 24.44 3.51
N ALA A 340 -22.97 23.17 3.88
CA ALA A 340 -24.27 22.52 4.03
C ALA A 340 -25.15 23.21 5.10
N GLU A 341 -24.57 23.70 6.19
CA GLU A 341 -25.28 24.44 7.24
C GLU A 341 -25.82 25.81 6.78
N ARG A 342 -25.24 26.38 5.72
CA ARG A 342 -25.56 27.74 5.21
C ARG A 342 -26.45 27.76 3.96
N VAL A 343 -26.80 26.62 3.39
CA VAL A 343 -27.69 26.50 2.22
C VAL A 343 -29.18 26.42 2.63
N ARG A 344 -29.56 27.06 3.75
CA ARG A 344 -30.96 27.17 4.20
C ARG A 344 -31.58 28.54 3.95
#